data_AF-A0A196SDT1-F1
#
_entry.id   AF-A0A196SDT1-F1
#
_cell.length_a   1.000
_cell.length_b   1.000
_cell.length_c   1.000
_cell.angle_alpha   90.00
_cell.angle_beta   90.00
_cell.angle_gamma   90.00
#
_symmetry.space_group_name_H-M   'P 1'
#
loop_
_entity.id
_entity.type
_entity.pdbx_description
1 polymer ?
#
loop_
_entity_poly.entity_id
_entity_poly.type
_entity_poly.pdbx_seq_one_letter_code
_entity_poly.pdbx_strand_id
1 'polypeptide(L)'
;MAAVAEIKLFGKWTFSDVEVADLALKVRFSLSKSHRNATYLPHTAGRYQLKRFRKGQCPLVERLTNCLMFHGRNTGKKMNAMKIVEQAFDIINLMTDKNPIQVLVEAVSNAGPREDSTRIGTSGVVRRQAVDVSPFRRVSFALSLITQGAREAAFRNIKTMAECLADEIINASKGSSNSYAIKKKDEIERAVDVSPFRRVSFALSLITQGAREAAFRNIKTMAECLADEIINASKGSSNSYAIKKKDEIERVAKANR
;
A
#
# COMPACT_ATOMS: atom_id res chain seq x y z
N MET A 1 -21.58 11.21 -39.68
CA MET A 1 -20.65 11.49 -38.57
C MET A 1 -19.77 10.27 -38.38
N ALA A 2 -18.48 10.36 -38.71
CA ALA A 2 -17.55 9.25 -38.49
C ALA A 2 -17.56 8.90 -37.00
N ALA A 3 -17.83 7.64 -36.66
CA ALA A 3 -17.73 7.15 -35.29
C ALA A 3 -16.31 7.47 -34.80
N VAL A 4 -16.20 8.33 -33.79
CA VAL A 4 -14.91 8.69 -33.20
C VAL A 4 -14.30 7.40 -32.66
N ALA A 5 -13.22 6.94 -33.29
CA ALA A 5 -12.55 5.71 -32.90
C ALA A 5 -12.15 5.78 -31.42
N GLU A 6 -12.61 4.81 -30.64
CA GLU A 6 -12.30 4.72 -29.21
C GLU A 6 -10.78 4.65 -29.02
N ILE A 7 -10.23 5.50 -28.15
CA ILE A 7 -8.79 5.54 -27.89
C ILE A 7 -8.43 4.26 -27.13
N LYS A 8 -7.61 3.42 -27.75
CA LYS A 8 -7.09 2.18 -27.14
C LYS A 8 -5.60 2.32 -26.85
N LEU A 9 -5.17 1.95 -25.63
CA LEU A 9 -3.77 1.88 -25.28
C LEU A 9 -3.07 0.81 -26.14
N PHE A 10 -1.91 1.14 -26.71
CA PHE A 10 -1.17 0.32 -27.67
C PHE A 10 -2.01 -0.18 -28.86
N GLY A 11 -3.17 0.46 -29.14
CA GLY A 11 -4.13 -0.01 -30.14
C GLY A 11 -4.92 -1.27 -29.77
N LYS A 12 -4.60 -1.91 -28.64
CA LYS A 12 -5.20 -3.20 -28.22
C LYS A 12 -6.21 -3.04 -27.07
N TRP A 13 -5.91 -2.19 -26.09
CA TRP A 13 -6.57 -2.20 -24.78
C TRP A 13 -7.52 -1.02 -24.59
N THR A 14 -8.78 -1.28 -24.25
CA THR A 14 -9.80 -0.26 -23.96
C THR A 14 -9.60 0.36 -22.57
N PHE A 15 -9.98 1.63 -22.42
CA PHE A 15 -9.96 2.32 -21.13
C PHE A 15 -11.34 2.36 -20.43
N SER A 16 -12.40 2.02 -21.15
CA SER A 16 -13.79 2.12 -20.71
C SER A 16 -14.14 1.16 -19.57
N ASP A 17 -13.49 -0.01 -19.58
CA ASP A 17 -13.78 -1.12 -18.65
C ASP A 17 -13.02 -1.03 -17.32
N VAL A 18 -12.27 0.07 -17.09
CA VAL A 18 -11.37 0.19 -15.94
C VAL A 18 -12.05 0.91 -14.78
N GLU A 19 -12.27 0.20 -13.69
CA GLU A 19 -12.87 0.72 -12.46
C GLU A 19 -11.93 0.65 -11.27
N VAL A 20 -11.93 1.73 -10.47
CA VAL A 20 -11.13 1.81 -9.24
C VAL A 20 -12.04 1.54 -8.04
N ALA A 21 -11.76 0.47 -7.30
CA ALA A 21 -12.50 0.14 -6.07
C ALA A 21 -12.26 1.16 -4.94
N ASP A 22 -11.03 1.63 -4.75
CA ASP A 22 -10.69 2.60 -3.69
C ASP A 22 -11.04 4.05 -4.11
N LEU A 23 -12.07 4.61 -3.45
CA LEU A 23 -12.56 5.97 -3.70
C LEU A 23 -11.47 7.03 -3.50
N ALA A 24 -10.56 6.84 -2.53
CA ALA A 24 -9.50 7.81 -2.23
C ALA A 24 -8.46 7.90 -3.35
N LEU A 25 -8.28 6.82 -4.12
CA LEU A 25 -7.30 6.75 -5.20
C LEU A 25 -7.89 7.12 -6.57
N LYS A 26 -9.21 7.10 -6.72
CA LYS A 26 -9.93 7.38 -7.98
C LYS A 26 -9.51 8.70 -8.63
N VAL A 27 -9.41 9.77 -7.84
CA VAL A 27 -8.97 11.10 -8.33
C VAL A 27 -7.51 11.10 -8.78
N ARG A 28 -6.69 10.20 -8.21
CA ARG A 28 -5.24 10.19 -8.37
C ARG A 28 -4.73 9.26 -9.47
N PHE A 29 -5.49 8.23 -9.81
CA PHE A 29 -5.14 7.31 -10.88
C PHE A 29 -5.32 7.90 -12.27
N SER A 30 -6.08 9.01 -12.41
CA SER A 30 -6.31 9.66 -13.70
C SER A 30 -6.84 8.71 -14.78
N LEU A 31 -7.56 7.68 -14.35
CA LEU A 31 -8.16 6.69 -15.25
C LEU A 31 -9.41 7.28 -15.89
N SER A 32 -9.56 6.88 -17.15
CA SER A 32 -10.44 7.42 -18.16
C SER A 32 -11.92 7.43 -17.76
N LYS A 33 -12.41 8.57 -17.31
CA LYS A 33 -13.76 9.03 -17.73
C LYS A 33 -13.71 10.35 -18.49
N SER A 34 -12.53 10.98 -18.58
CA SER A 34 -12.32 12.21 -19.34
C SER A 34 -11.36 11.93 -20.47
N HIS A 35 -11.76 12.25 -21.70
CA HIS A 35 -11.01 12.04 -22.95
C HIS A 35 -9.55 12.56 -22.93
N ARG A 36 -9.17 13.42 -21.96
CA ARG A 36 -7.82 14.00 -21.85
C ARG A 36 -6.72 13.03 -21.43
N ASN A 37 -7.06 11.93 -20.75
CA ASN A 37 -6.06 11.03 -20.17
C ASN A 37 -5.98 9.66 -20.89
N ALA A 38 -6.85 9.42 -21.87
CA ALA A 38 -6.76 8.25 -22.73
C ALA A 38 -5.66 8.50 -23.76
N THR A 39 -4.64 7.65 -23.76
CA THR A 39 -3.45 7.81 -24.62
C THR A 39 -3.17 6.52 -25.38
N TYR A 40 -2.85 6.62 -26.67
CA TYR A 40 -2.40 5.48 -27.47
C TYR A 40 -1.05 4.94 -27.00
N LEU A 41 -0.11 5.84 -26.71
CA LEU A 41 1.21 5.50 -26.20
C LEU A 41 1.44 6.22 -24.87
N PRO A 42 2.13 5.60 -23.89
CA PRO A 42 2.46 6.23 -22.61
C PRO A 42 3.63 7.22 -22.72
N HIS A 43 3.58 8.11 -23.73
CA HIS A 43 4.58 9.14 -24.01
C HIS A 43 3.90 10.47 -24.38
N THR A 44 3.60 11.27 -23.36
CA THR A 44 2.86 12.53 -23.53
C THR A 44 3.79 13.75 -23.61
N ALA A 45 5.05 13.62 -23.16
CA ALA A 45 5.98 14.75 -22.95
C ALA A 45 5.38 15.89 -22.10
N GLY A 46 4.47 15.55 -21.19
CA GLY A 46 3.74 16.52 -20.38
C GLY A 46 4.59 17.14 -19.26
N ARG A 47 4.40 18.44 -19.02
CA ARG A 47 5.08 19.20 -17.95
C ARG A 47 4.39 19.04 -16.60
N TYR A 48 4.37 17.81 -16.07
CA TYR A 48 3.62 17.46 -14.87
C TYR A 48 4.25 17.93 -13.55
N GLN A 49 5.53 18.29 -13.56
CA GLN A 49 6.27 18.69 -12.36
C GLN A 49 6.18 20.19 -12.05
N LEU A 50 5.71 21.02 -12.99
CA LEU A 50 5.63 22.49 -12.82
C LEU A 50 4.79 22.93 -11.62
N LYS A 51 3.78 22.15 -11.21
CA LYS A 51 2.98 22.41 -10.01
C LYS A 51 2.86 21.13 -9.18
N ARG A 52 2.83 21.28 -7.84
CA ARG A 52 2.85 20.18 -6.86
C ARG A 52 1.90 19.01 -7.18
N PHE A 53 0.65 19.29 -7.53
CA PHE A 53 -0.37 18.24 -7.76
C PHE A 53 -0.56 17.81 -9.21
N ARG A 54 0.06 18.50 -10.19
CA ARG A 54 -0.09 18.20 -11.64
C ARG A 54 0.40 16.81 -12.03
N LYS A 55 1.32 16.21 -11.28
CA LYS A 55 1.70 14.78 -11.40
C LYS A 55 0.50 13.82 -11.34
N GLY A 56 -0.65 14.27 -10.83
CA GLY A 56 -1.86 13.45 -10.73
C GLY A 56 -2.60 13.28 -12.02
N GLN A 57 -2.45 14.25 -12.91
CA GLN A 57 -3.05 14.25 -14.24
C GLN A 57 -2.25 13.40 -15.23
N CYS A 58 -1.04 12.97 -14.85
CA CYS A 58 -0.23 12.08 -15.68
C CYS A 58 -0.87 10.67 -15.72
N PRO A 59 -1.05 10.07 -16.91
CA PRO A 59 -1.57 8.72 -17.06
C PRO A 59 -0.79 7.71 -16.19
N LEU A 60 -1.49 6.76 -15.58
CA LEU A 60 -0.89 5.78 -14.67
C LEU A 60 0.23 4.96 -15.35
N VAL A 61 -0.01 4.53 -16.58
CA VAL A 61 0.95 3.75 -17.38
C VAL A 61 2.20 4.56 -17.72
N GLU A 62 2.05 5.86 -18.01
CA GLU A 62 3.19 6.75 -18.22
C GLU A 62 4.01 6.92 -16.93
N ARG A 63 3.35 7.00 -15.76
CA ARG A 63 4.06 7.04 -14.47
C ARG A 63 4.84 5.75 -14.21
N LEU A 64 4.26 4.58 -14.52
CA LEU A 64 4.97 3.30 -14.43
C LEU A 64 6.19 3.26 -15.35
N THR A 65 6.02 3.69 -16.60
CA THR A 65 7.10 3.76 -17.60
C THR A 65 8.24 4.65 -17.13
N ASN A 66 7.93 5.81 -16.55
CA ASN A 66 8.93 6.72 -15.99
C ASN A 66 9.69 6.08 -14.81
N CYS A 67 9.03 5.27 -13.97
CA CYS A 67 9.67 4.53 -12.86
C CYS A 67 10.62 3.41 -13.33
N LEU A 68 10.45 2.88 -14.54
CA LEU A 68 11.35 1.86 -15.10
C LEU A 68 12.70 2.43 -15.57
N MET A 69 12.74 3.73 -15.91
CA MET A 69 13.92 4.41 -16.47
C MET A 69 15.02 4.76 -15.44
N PHE A 70 14.86 4.36 -14.18
CA PHE A 70 15.84 4.66 -13.14
C PHE A 70 17.08 3.74 -13.21
N HIS A 71 18.15 4.13 -12.51
CA HIS A 71 19.47 3.49 -12.40
C HIS A 71 20.42 3.75 -13.58
N GLY A 72 21.12 4.89 -13.54
CA GLY A 72 22.31 5.20 -14.35
C GLY A 72 22.14 4.88 -15.83
N ARG A 73 22.59 3.70 -16.25
CA ARG A 73 22.52 3.13 -17.61
C ARG A 73 21.15 3.19 -18.31
N ASN A 74 20.05 3.25 -17.54
CA ASN A 74 18.68 3.25 -18.07
C ASN A 74 18.04 4.65 -18.14
N THR A 75 18.74 5.68 -17.64
CA THR A 75 18.23 7.05 -17.57
C THR A 75 17.95 7.58 -18.98
N GLY A 76 16.77 8.17 -19.19
CA GLY A 76 16.37 8.78 -20.46
C GLY A 76 15.87 7.81 -21.55
N LYS A 77 16.03 6.49 -21.38
CA LYS A 77 15.63 5.48 -22.37
C LYS A 77 14.13 5.13 -22.32
N LYS A 78 13.27 6.11 -22.60
CA LYS A 78 11.81 5.93 -22.52
C LYS A 78 11.25 4.97 -23.57
N MET A 79 11.79 4.96 -24.79
CA MET A 79 11.37 4.03 -25.84
C MET A 79 11.55 2.57 -25.42
N ASN A 80 12.67 2.23 -24.77
CA ASN A 80 12.90 0.87 -24.27
C ASN A 80 11.95 0.53 -23.11
N ALA A 81 11.70 1.47 -22.20
CA ALA A 81 10.74 1.27 -21.12
C ALA A 81 9.32 1.03 -21.63
N MET A 82 8.90 1.72 -22.70
CA MET A 82 7.59 1.50 -23.31
C MET A 82 7.45 0.09 -23.89
N LYS A 83 8.47 -0.41 -24.60
CA LYS A 83 8.48 -1.78 -25.12
C LYS A 83 8.36 -2.83 -24.02
N ILE A 84 9.06 -2.62 -22.89
CA ILE A 84 8.98 -3.52 -21.73
C ILE A 84 7.54 -3.53 -21.16
N VAL A 85 6.91 -2.37 -21.05
CA VAL A 85 5.52 -2.26 -20.54
C VAL A 85 4.53 -2.90 -21.50
N GLU A 86 4.69 -2.71 -22.81
CA GLU A 86 3.85 -3.34 -23.83
C GLU A 86 3.94 -4.87 -23.75
N GLN A 87 5.17 -5.42 -23.71
CA GLN A 87 5.40 -6.86 -23.56
C GLN A 87 4.85 -7.40 -22.23
N ALA A 88 5.05 -6.68 -21.12
CA ALA A 88 4.53 -7.08 -19.82
C ALA A 88 2.99 -7.12 -19.82
N PHE A 89 2.33 -6.15 -20.47
CA PHE A 89 0.88 -6.12 -20.59
C PHE A 89 0.37 -7.27 -21.45
N ASP A 90 1.03 -7.60 -22.56
CA ASP A 90 0.68 -8.76 -23.38
C ASP A 90 0.75 -10.07 -22.56
N ILE A 91 1.80 -10.24 -21.74
CA ILE A 91 1.93 -11.39 -20.82
C ILE A 91 0.80 -11.41 -19.78
N ILE A 92 0.45 -10.26 -19.19
CA ILE A 92 -0.65 -10.18 -18.23
C ILE A 92 -1.98 -10.59 -18.87
N ASN A 93 -2.24 -10.19 -20.13
CA ASN A 93 -3.43 -10.66 -20.84
C ASN A 93 -3.49 -12.17 -20.87
N LEU A 94 -2.40 -12.78 -21.35
CA LEU A 94 -2.33 -14.20 -21.64
C LEU A 94 -2.47 -15.05 -20.37
N MET A 95 -2.05 -14.52 -19.21
CA MET A 95 -2.12 -15.23 -17.95
C MET A 95 -3.41 -15.00 -17.15
N THR A 96 -4.10 -13.88 -17.36
CA THR A 96 -5.24 -13.48 -16.52
C THR A 96 -6.56 -13.32 -17.28
N ASP A 97 -6.52 -13.23 -18.61
CA ASP A 97 -7.65 -12.93 -19.50
C ASP A 97 -8.42 -11.64 -19.14
N LYS A 98 -7.80 -10.78 -18.34
CA LYS A 98 -8.35 -9.49 -17.90
C LYS A 98 -7.58 -8.35 -18.55
N ASN A 99 -8.22 -7.19 -18.61
CA ASN A 99 -7.55 -5.95 -18.99
C ASN A 99 -6.41 -5.64 -17.96
N PRO A 100 -5.13 -5.52 -18.37
CA PRO A 100 -3.95 -5.34 -17.56
C PRO A 100 -3.91 -3.92 -17.02
N ILE A 101 -4.64 -2.99 -17.65
CA ILE A 101 -4.82 -1.67 -17.06
C ILE A 101 -5.57 -1.88 -15.75
N GLN A 102 -6.66 -2.65 -15.74
CA GLN A 102 -7.40 -3.01 -14.52
C GLN A 102 -6.50 -3.75 -13.52
N VAL A 103 -5.75 -4.77 -13.96
CA VAL A 103 -4.82 -5.52 -13.09
C VAL A 103 -3.76 -4.58 -12.47
N LEU A 104 -3.25 -3.62 -13.24
CA LEU A 104 -2.30 -2.62 -12.76
C LEU A 104 -2.94 -1.68 -11.72
N VAL A 105 -4.19 -1.26 -11.91
CA VAL A 105 -4.92 -0.46 -10.92
C VAL A 105 -5.03 -1.21 -9.60
N GLU A 106 -5.46 -2.47 -9.67
CA GLU A 106 -5.63 -3.35 -8.50
C GLU A 106 -4.30 -3.57 -7.80
N ALA A 107 -3.24 -3.87 -8.55
CA ALA A 107 -1.88 -4.03 -8.03
C ALA A 107 -1.40 -2.78 -7.28
N VAL A 108 -1.60 -1.58 -7.86
CA VAL A 108 -1.16 -0.33 -7.23
C VAL A 108 -2.02 0.03 -6.01
N SER A 109 -3.31 -0.29 -6.04
CA SER A 109 -4.22 -0.11 -4.89
C SER A 109 -3.78 -0.99 -3.70
N ASN A 110 -3.42 -2.24 -3.98
CA ASN A 110 -3.04 -3.22 -2.97
C ASN A 110 -1.62 -3.00 -2.43
N ALA A 111 -0.67 -2.59 -3.27
CA ALA A 111 0.73 -2.36 -2.89
C ALA A 111 0.98 -1.03 -2.15
N GLY A 112 0.00 -0.12 -2.10
CA GLY A 112 0.17 1.17 -1.43
C GLY A 112 0.00 1.09 0.09
N PRO A 113 1.04 1.40 0.91
CA PRO A 113 0.93 1.38 2.37
C PRO A 113 -0.01 2.49 2.86
N ARG A 114 -0.91 2.14 3.78
CA ARG A 114 -1.88 3.08 4.37
C ARG A 114 -1.28 3.86 5.54
N GLU A 115 -0.42 3.21 6.30
CA GLU A 115 0.26 3.78 7.46
C GLU A 115 1.77 3.69 7.28
N ASP A 116 2.50 4.71 7.75
CA ASP A 116 3.96 4.76 7.73
C ASP A 116 4.46 5.28 9.09
N SER A 117 5.71 4.97 9.43
CA SER A 117 6.34 5.45 10.66
C SER A 117 7.24 6.65 10.35
N THR A 118 6.99 7.78 11.01
CA THR A 118 7.83 8.96 10.87
C THR A 118 8.65 9.21 12.13
N ARG A 119 9.88 9.67 11.95
CA ARG A 119 10.74 10.08 13.06
C ARG A 119 10.31 11.47 13.51
N ILE A 120 9.76 11.59 14.71
CA ILE A 120 9.41 12.87 15.34
C ILE A 120 10.38 13.10 16.50
N GLY A 121 11.11 14.21 16.44
CA GLY A 121 11.94 14.70 17.54
C GLY A 121 11.15 15.73 18.34
N THR A 122 11.08 15.55 19.65
CA THR A 122 10.61 16.60 20.56
C THR A 122 11.69 16.79 21.62
N SER A 123 12.27 17.99 21.63
CA SER A 123 13.44 18.33 22.46
C SER A 123 14.60 17.36 22.21
N GLY A 124 14.95 16.50 23.19
CA GLY A 124 16.06 15.54 23.09
C GLY A 124 15.66 14.09 22.80
N VAL A 125 14.36 13.78 22.71
CA VAL A 125 13.89 12.40 22.48
C VAL A 125 13.38 12.26 21.06
N VAL A 126 13.94 11.30 20.35
CA VAL A 126 13.56 10.97 18.98
C VAL A 126 12.84 9.63 18.98
N ARG A 127 11.56 9.64 18.57
CA ARG A 127 10.72 8.44 18.51
C ARG A 127 10.11 8.27 17.12
N ARG A 128 9.76 7.03 16.77
CA ARG A 128 8.95 6.74 15.59
C ARG A 128 7.48 6.83 15.98
N GLN A 129 6.74 7.68 15.28
CA GLN A 129 5.31 7.88 15.44
C GLN A 129 4.59 7.34 14.20
N ALA A 130 3.48 6.64 14.43
CA ALA A 130 2.52 6.22 13.41
C ALA A 130 1.86 7.43 12.76
N VAL A 131 1.87 7.52 11.43
CA VAL A 131 1.20 8.58 10.66
C VAL A 131 0.58 8.01 9.40
N ASP A 132 -0.59 8.54 9.03
CA ASP A 132 -1.30 8.15 7.82
C ASP A 132 -0.61 8.63 6.54
N VAL A 133 -0.69 7.82 5.48
CA VAL A 133 -0.07 8.11 4.19
C VAL A 133 -1.08 8.71 3.22
N SER A 134 -0.74 9.87 2.65
CA SER A 134 -1.58 10.51 1.62
C SER A 134 -1.79 9.61 0.37
N PRO A 135 -2.96 9.68 -0.31
CA PRO A 135 -3.24 8.96 -1.56
C PRO A 135 -2.19 9.18 -2.66
N PHE A 136 -1.63 10.39 -2.75
CA PHE A 136 -0.57 10.72 -3.70
C PHE A 136 0.70 9.91 -3.45
N ARG A 137 1.09 9.80 -2.17
CA ARG A 137 2.26 9.05 -1.73
C ARG A 137 2.03 7.56 -1.89
N ARG A 138 0.83 7.04 -1.55
CA ARG A 138 0.43 5.63 -1.78
C ARG A 138 0.72 5.18 -3.21
N VAL A 139 0.18 5.88 -4.21
CA VAL A 139 0.38 5.54 -5.63
C VAL A 139 1.86 5.66 -6.04
N SER A 140 2.58 6.66 -5.54
CA SER A 140 3.99 6.84 -5.89
C SER A 140 4.89 5.76 -5.28
N PHE A 141 4.58 5.34 -4.06
CA PHE A 141 5.32 4.30 -3.34
C PHE A 141 5.07 2.92 -3.96
N ALA A 142 3.81 2.58 -4.24
CA ALA A 142 3.43 1.34 -4.90
C ALA A 142 4.13 1.16 -6.26
N LEU A 143 4.12 2.19 -7.13
CA LEU A 143 4.85 2.14 -8.41
C LEU A 143 6.35 1.96 -8.23
N SER A 144 6.94 2.59 -7.21
CA SER A 144 8.36 2.45 -6.89
C SER A 144 8.69 1.03 -6.43
N LEU A 145 7.89 0.46 -5.53
CA LEU A 145 8.11 -0.89 -5.02
C LEU A 145 7.93 -1.96 -6.11
N ILE A 146 6.91 -1.85 -6.95
CA ILE A 146 6.68 -2.79 -8.06
C ILE A 146 7.87 -2.76 -9.03
N THR A 147 8.31 -1.57 -9.45
CA THR A 147 9.44 -1.45 -10.39
C THR A 147 10.78 -1.82 -9.77
N GLN A 148 10.94 -1.64 -8.46
CA GLN A 148 12.12 -2.10 -7.72
C GLN A 148 12.14 -3.63 -7.63
N GLY A 149 11.04 -4.25 -7.20
CA GLY A 149 10.90 -5.71 -7.11
C GLY A 149 11.14 -6.40 -8.44
N ALA A 150 10.52 -5.90 -9.51
CA ALA A 150 10.74 -6.42 -10.87
C ALA A 150 12.22 -6.29 -11.32
N ARG A 151 12.90 -5.20 -10.95
CA ARG A 151 14.31 -4.98 -11.29
C ARG A 151 15.24 -5.88 -10.51
N GLU A 152 14.99 -6.05 -9.21
CA GLU A 152 15.76 -6.97 -8.35
C GLU A 152 15.60 -8.41 -8.81
N ALA A 153 14.39 -8.82 -9.20
CA ALA A 153 14.11 -10.17 -9.72
C ALA A 153 14.74 -10.45 -11.10
N ALA A 154 14.83 -9.42 -11.96
CA ALA A 154 15.47 -9.52 -13.28
C ALA A 154 17.00 -9.39 -13.21
N PHE A 155 17.57 -8.92 -12.11
CA PHE A 155 19.01 -8.71 -12.03
C PHE A 155 19.76 -10.05 -11.94
N ARG A 156 20.63 -10.33 -12.92
CA ARG A 156 21.41 -11.58 -13.03
C ARG A 156 20.54 -12.84 -13.13
N ASN A 157 19.32 -12.70 -13.65
CA ASN A 157 18.41 -13.80 -13.92
C ASN A 157 18.22 -13.97 -15.44
N ILE A 158 17.79 -15.16 -15.86
CA ILE A 158 17.48 -15.48 -17.26
C ILE A 158 16.16 -14.81 -17.69
N LYS A 159 15.21 -14.68 -16.75
CA LYS A 159 13.92 -14.03 -16.99
C LYS A 159 14.09 -12.59 -17.46
N THR A 160 13.29 -12.21 -18.46
CA THR A 160 13.31 -10.84 -18.99
C THR A 160 12.65 -9.86 -18.01
N MET A 161 12.98 -8.58 -18.12
CA MET A 161 12.35 -7.54 -17.29
C MET A 161 10.83 -7.46 -17.50
N ALA A 162 10.34 -7.77 -18.70
CA ALA A 162 8.92 -7.78 -19.02
C ALA A 162 8.18 -8.91 -18.28
N GLU A 163 8.73 -10.12 -18.27
CA GLU A 163 8.21 -11.26 -17.51
C GLU A 163 8.22 -10.98 -16.01
N CYS A 164 9.34 -10.50 -15.45
CA CYS A 164 9.43 -10.19 -14.03
C CYS A 164 8.45 -9.07 -13.62
N LEU A 165 8.22 -8.09 -14.48
CA LEU A 165 7.25 -7.02 -14.24
C LEU A 165 5.81 -7.55 -14.29
N ALA A 166 5.49 -8.44 -15.24
CA ALA A 166 4.18 -9.08 -15.33
C ALA A 166 3.90 -9.95 -14.10
N ASP A 167 4.85 -10.80 -13.70
CA ASP A 167 4.78 -11.64 -12.50
C ASP A 167 4.53 -10.77 -11.25
N GLU A 168 5.26 -9.66 -11.10
CA GLU A 168 5.11 -8.76 -9.94
C GLU A 168 3.74 -8.07 -9.92
N ILE A 169 3.23 -7.59 -11.07
CA ILE A 169 1.91 -6.95 -11.17
C ILE A 169 0.80 -7.95 -10.87
N ILE A 170 0.86 -9.17 -11.41
CA ILE A 170 -0.14 -10.22 -11.18
C ILE A 170 -0.16 -10.60 -9.69
N ASN A 171 1.01 -10.84 -9.09
CA ASN A 171 1.09 -11.20 -7.68
C ASN A 171 0.62 -10.07 -6.76
N ALA A 172 0.95 -8.81 -7.08
CA ALA A 172 0.48 -7.65 -6.33
C ALA A 172 -1.03 -7.44 -6.46
N SER A 173 -1.64 -7.69 -7.64
CA SER A 173 -3.10 -7.61 -7.82
C SER A 173 -3.85 -8.60 -6.93
N LYS A 174 -3.30 -9.82 -6.77
CA LYS A 174 -3.85 -10.86 -5.90
C LYS A 174 -3.58 -10.62 -4.41
N GLY A 175 -2.77 -9.62 -4.06
CA GLY A 175 -2.32 -9.39 -2.68
C GLY A 175 -1.40 -10.50 -2.15
N SER A 176 -0.73 -11.23 -3.05
CA SER A 176 0.13 -12.35 -2.65
C SER A 176 1.41 -11.85 -1.99
N SER A 177 1.75 -12.46 -0.85
CA SER A 177 3.02 -12.25 -0.17
C SER A 177 4.23 -12.71 -0.98
N ASN A 178 4.07 -13.30 -2.18
CA ASN A 178 5.20 -13.59 -3.07
C ASN A 178 5.77 -12.33 -3.73
N SER A 179 4.94 -11.30 -3.93
CA SER A 179 5.38 -10.02 -4.51
C SER A 179 6.27 -9.24 -3.55
N TYR A 180 7.32 -8.62 -4.08
CA TYR A 180 8.19 -7.74 -3.30
C TYR A 180 7.42 -6.54 -2.75
N ALA A 181 6.51 -5.98 -3.58
CA ALA A 181 5.75 -4.80 -3.21
C ALA A 181 4.84 -5.03 -2.00
N ILE A 182 4.14 -6.17 -1.93
CA ILE A 182 3.27 -6.50 -0.79
C ILE A 182 4.11 -6.83 0.44
N LYS A 183 5.20 -7.60 0.31
CA LYS A 183 6.11 -7.86 1.43
C LYS A 183 6.60 -6.56 2.08
N LYS A 184 7.07 -5.61 1.26
CA LYS A 184 7.56 -4.32 1.76
C LYS A 184 6.47 -3.45 2.36
N LYS A 185 5.27 -3.46 1.78
CA LYS A 185 4.11 -2.78 2.36
C LYS A 185 3.78 -3.35 3.76
N ASP A 186 3.65 -4.67 3.87
CA ASP A 186 3.29 -5.34 5.12
C ASP A 186 4.38 -5.16 6.19
N GLU A 187 5.66 -5.15 5.80
CA GLU A 187 6.78 -4.81 6.70
C GLU A 187 6.65 -3.39 7.28
N ILE A 188 6.27 -2.41 6.45
CA ILE A 188 6.10 -1.01 6.87
C ILE A 188 4.89 -0.87 7.80
N GLU A 189 3.74 -1.42 7.43
CA GLU A 189 2.52 -1.35 8.24
C GLU A 189 2.70 -2.09 9.58
N ARG A 190 3.37 -3.25 9.57
CA ARG A 190 3.67 -3.99 10.81
C ARG A 190 4.61 -3.21 11.75
N ALA A 191 5.59 -2.46 11.21
CA ALA A 191 6.49 -1.67 12.04
C ALA A 191 5.75 -0.54 12.80
N VAL A 192 4.59 -0.10 12.31
CA VAL A 192 3.75 0.93 12.93
C VAL A 192 2.95 0.35 14.11
N ASP A 193 2.31 -0.80 13.92
CA ASP A 193 1.52 -1.53 14.94
C ASP A 193 2.32 -1.94 16.18
N VAL A 194 3.63 -2.07 16.03
CA VAL A 194 4.55 -2.56 17.07
C VAL A 194 5.07 -1.42 17.95
N SER A 195 4.72 -0.15 17.67
CA SER A 195 5.18 0.98 18.49
C SER A 195 4.87 0.74 19.99
N PRO A 196 5.89 0.42 20.81
CA PRO A 196 5.69 -0.21 22.12
C PRO A 196 4.97 0.72 23.09
N PHE A 197 5.08 2.03 22.88
CA PHE A 197 4.40 3.04 23.68
C PHE A 197 2.87 2.95 23.58
N ARG A 198 2.28 2.66 22.42
CA ARG A 198 0.82 2.52 22.33
C ARG A 198 0.35 1.28 23.09
N ARG A 199 1.11 0.18 23.01
CA ARG A 199 0.84 -1.06 23.76
C ARG A 199 1.01 -0.87 25.27
N VAL A 200 2.08 -0.20 25.69
CA VAL A 200 2.38 0.05 27.12
C VAL A 200 1.38 1.06 27.70
N SER A 201 1.12 2.19 27.03
CA SER A 201 0.14 3.18 27.49
C SER A 201 -1.28 2.60 27.53
N PHE A 202 -1.67 1.81 26.52
CA PHE A 202 -2.98 1.17 26.49
C PHE A 202 -3.11 0.04 27.53
N ALA A 203 -2.06 -0.75 27.75
CA ALA A 203 -2.03 -1.74 28.81
C ALA A 203 -2.12 -1.09 30.20
N LEU A 204 -1.36 0.00 30.44
CA LEU A 204 -1.41 0.74 31.70
C LEU A 204 -2.78 1.38 31.93
N SER A 205 -3.41 1.93 30.88
CA SER A 205 -4.78 2.46 30.99
C SER A 205 -5.81 1.37 31.31
N LEU A 206 -5.68 0.19 30.71
CA LEU A 206 -6.57 -0.94 30.99
C LEU A 206 -6.38 -1.49 32.41
N ILE A 207 -5.14 -1.59 32.90
CA ILE A 207 -4.84 -2.03 34.27
C ILE A 207 -5.45 -1.06 35.29
N THR A 208 -5.27 0.25 35.08
CA THR A 208 -5.84 1.27 35.97
C THR A 208 -7.36 1.36 35.90
N GLN A 209 -7.96 1.10 34.73
CA GLN A 209 -9.42 1.04 34.57
C GLN A 209 -10.01 -0.22 35.23
N GLY A 210 -9.38 -1.38 35.06
CA GLY A 210 -9.77 -2.62 35.75
C GLY A 210 -9.74 -2.47 37.28
N ALA A 211 -8.67 -1.88 37.81
CA ALA A 211 -8.55 -1.59 39.24
C ALA A 211 -9.67 -0.65 39.75
N ARG A 212 -10.07 0.34 38.94
CA ARG A 212 -11.19 1.25 39.25
C ARG A 212 -12.54 0.54 39.28
N GLU A 213 -12.82 -0.28 38.28
CA GLU A 213 -14.07 -1.04 38.22
C GLU A 213 -14.17 -2.10 39.32
N ALA A 214 -13.06 -2.76 39.66
CA ALA A 214 -13.01 -3.76 40.72
C ALA A 214 -13.18 -3.13 42.12
N ALA A 215 -12.55 -1.98 42.37
CA ALA A 215 -12.70 -1.25 43.63
C ALA A 215 -14.14 -0.78 43.85
N PHE A 216 -14.83 -0.35 42.77
CA PHE A 216 -16.23 0.07 42.85
C PHE A 216 -17.19 -1.09 43.18
N ARG A 217 -16.89 -2.31 42.71
CA ARG A 217 -17.76 -3.48 42.93
C ARG A 217 -17.52 -4.19 44.27
N ASN A 218 -16.30 -4.20 44.78
CA ASN A 218 -15.91 -5.10 45.87
C ASN A 218 -15.67 -4.43 47.24
N ILE A 219 -15.90 -3.11 47.41
CA ILE A 219 -15.58 -2.37 48.65
C ILE A 219 -14.12 -2.64 49.12
N LYS A 220 -13.21 -2.89 48.17
CA LYS A 220 -11.78 -3.09 48.42
C LYS A 220 -11.02 -1.80 48.16
N THR A 221 -9.87 -1.64 48.80
CA THR A 221 -9.04 -0.46 48.55
C THR A 221 -8.46 -0.50 47.13
N MET A 222 -8.27 0.67 46.53
CA MET A 222 -7.71 0.79 45.17
C MET A 222 -6.32 0.14 45.06
N ALA A 223 -5.54 0.12 46.15
CA ALA A 223 -4.23 -0.49 46.21
C ALA A 223 -4.30 -2.03 46.09
N GLU A 224 -5.23 -2.68 46.80
CA GLU A 224 -5.42 -4.13 46.74
C GLU A 224 -5.92 -4.57 45.37
N CYS A 225 -6.90 -3.86 44.80
CA CYS A 225 -7.40 -4.17 43.46
C CYS A 225 -6.32 -4.00 42.39
N LEU A 226 -5.48 -2.97 42.48
CA LEU A 226 -4.40 -2.75 41.53
C LEU A 226 -3.29 -3.79 41.66
N ALA A 227 -2.97 -4.23 42.88
CA ALA A 227 -2.02 -5.31 43.11
C ALA A 227 -2.53 -6.64 42.53
N ASP A 228 -3.79 -7.01 42.80
CA ASP A 228 -4.43 -8.21 42.23
C ASP A 228 -4.46 -8.15 40.70
N GLU A 229 -4.75 -6.98 40.12
CA GLU A 229 -4.79 -6.76 38.67
C GLU A 229 -3.41 -6.98 38.03
N ILE A 230 -2.34 -6.44 38.64
CA ILE A 230 -0.96 -6.59 38.14
C ILE A 230 -0.49 -8.05 38.27
N ILE A 231 -0.79 -8.71 39.39
CA ILE A 231 -0.41 -10.11 39.63
C ILE A 231 -1.15 -11.05 38.66
N ASN A 232 -2.43 -10.80 38.40
CA ASN A 232 -3.20 -11.60 37.45
C ASN A 232 -2.76 -11.32 36.00
N ALA A 233 -2.41 -10.07 35.68
CA ALA A 233 -1.88 -9.69 34.37
C ALA A 233 -0.51 -10.33 34.09
N SER A 234 0.39 -10.38 35.07
CA SER A 234 1.71 -11.00 34.91
C SER A 234 1.64 -12.51 34.68
N LYS A 235 0.63 -13.17 35.26
CA LYS A 235 0.38 -14.61 35.11
C LYS A 235 -0.36 -14.97 33.82
N GLY A 236 -0.74 -14.00 32.98
CA GLY A 236 -1.50 -14.29 31.76
C GLY A 236 -2.95 -14.74 32.05
N SER A 237 -3.48 -14.49 33.24
CA SER A 237 -4.77 -15.04 33.68
C SER A 237 -5.94 -14.30 33.04
N SER A 238 -6.96 -15.06 32.62
CA SER A 238 -8.24 -14.52 32.15
C SER A 238 -9.00 -13.75 33.24
N ASN A 239 -8.56 -13.81 34.50
CA ASN A 239 -9.12 -12.98 35.57
C ASN A 239 -8.69 -11.52 35.50
N SER A 240 -7.63 -11.17 34.75
CA SER A 240 -7.25 -9.77 34.52
C SER A 240 -8.15 -9.08 33.50
N TYR A 241 -8.60 -7.86 33.81
CA TYR A 241 -9.37 -7.02 32.91
C TYR A 241 -8.58 -6.65 31.65
N ALA A 242 -7.29 -6.33 31.81
CA ALA A 242 -6.42 -5.96 30.70
C ALA A 242 -6.22 -7.10 29.68
N ILE A 243 -6.10 -8.33 30.16
CA ILE A 243 -5.94 -9.52 29.30
C ILE A 243 -7.26 -9.85 28.60
N LYS A 244 -8.38 -9.84 29.32
CA LYS A 244 -9.72 -10.02 28.72
C LYS A 244 -9.97 -9.04 27.57
N LYS A 245 -9.68 -7.75 27.78
CA LYS A 245 -9.87 -6.72 26.74
C LYS A 245 -8.90 -6.86 25.58
N LYS A 246 -7.65 -7.25 25.83
CA LYS A 246 -6.68 -7.56 24.77
C LYS A 246 -7.19 -8.71 23.88
N ASP A 247 -7.60 -9.82 24.47
CA ASP A 247 -8.05 -11.02 23.74
C ASP A 247 -9.37 -10.77 22.99
N GLU A 248 -10.22 -9.87 23.48
CA GLU A 248 -11.44 -9.44 22.81
C GLU A 248 -11.13 -8.60 21.56
N ILE A 249 -10.19 -7.65 21.66
CA ILE A 249 -9.73 -6.86 20.52
C ILE A 249 -9.06 -7.76 19.46
N GLU A 250 -8.23 -8.73 19.88
CA GLU A 250 -7.60 -9.67 18.96
C GLU A 250 -8.62 -10.59 18.27
N ARG A 251 -9.70 -10.98 18.96
CA ARG A 251 -10.81 -11.72 18.34
C ARG A 251 -11.59 -10.88 17.33
N VAL A 252 -11.93 -9.64 17.67
CA VAL A 252 -12.62 -8.71 16.75
C VAL A 252 -11.76 -8.41 15.52
N ALA A 253 -10.45 -8.24 15.70
CA ALA A 253 -9.52 -8.03 14.59
C ALA A 253 -9.42 -9.26 13.66
N LYS A 254 -9.57 -10.49 14.19
CA LYS A 254 -9.62 -11.72 13.38
C LYS A 254 -10.96 -11.91 12.68
N ALA A 255 -12.06 -11.43 13.25
CA ALA A 255 -13.39 -11.52 12.64
C ALA A 255 -13.61 -10.48 11.52
N ASN A 256 -12.91 -9.36 11.58
CA ASN A 256 -12.96 -8.28 10.59
C ASN A 256 -11.92 -8.41 9.46
N ARG A 257 -11.13 -9.49 9.43
CA ARG A 257 -10.22 -9.85 8.34
C ARG A 257 -10.87 -10.91 7.46
#